data_AF-A0A956D839-F1
#
_entry.id   AF-A0A956D839-F1
#
_cell.length_a   1.000
_cell.length_b   1.000
_cell.length_c   1.000
_cell.angle_alpha   90.00
_cell.angle_beta   90.00
_cell.angle_gamma   90.00
#
_symmetry.space_group_name_H-M   'P 1'
#
loop_
_entity.id
_entity.type
_entity.pdbx_description
1 polymer ?
#
loop_
_entity_poly.entity_id
_entity_poly.type
_entity_poly.pdbx_seq_one_letter_code
_entity_poly.pdbx_strand_id
1 'polypeptide(L)'
;MRALPLLLLLAIACGDDDRAPLVDGGSFPSDAGERVDGGTFDAGTPSGGDGGAPGSDAGMSNARVDLTFSGCSPSFDENVVVVRNGESVAVSATSGGGLTGSVQVALDGLSGTQMLSSRHRVDTGAVINVIVGTTWTNLARDSGPVLSGGAPDPIGGTLRIDAYDRAAAIVDLTFVGATLQNPSDGTVCRVDGRLQTFGPSF
;
A
#
# COMPACT_ATOMS: atom_id res chain seq x y z
N MET A 1 -16.42 -20.37 36.91
CA MET A 1 -17.13 -19.48 35.97
C MET A 1 -16.40 -19.59 34.64
N ARG A 2 -17.07 -20.15 33.61
CA ARG A 2 -16.49 -20.40 32.27
C ARG A 2 -16.91 -19.24 31.36
N ALA A 3 -15.94 -18.54 30.76
CA ALA A 3 -16.19 -17.51 29.75
C ALA A 3 -15.91 -18.08 28.35
N LEU A 4 -16.88 -17.91 27.45
CA LEU A 4 -16.89 -18.37 26.07
C LEU A 4 -15.89 -17.57 25.19
N PRO A 5 -15.34 -18.18 24.11
CA PRO A 5 -14.61 -17.45 23.08
C PRO A 5 -15.59 -16.81 22.09
N LEU A 6 -15.48 -15.49 21.89
CA LEU A 6 -16.22 -14.76 20.87
C LEU A 6 -15.51 -14.96 19.52
N LEU A 7 -16.03 -15.90 18.72
CA LEU A 7 -15.66 -16.14 17.34
C LEU A 7 -16.31 -15.04 16.47
N LEU A 8 -15.52 -14.15 15.88
CA LEU A 8 -16.01 -13.16 14.93
C LEU A 8 -16.08 -13.82 13.54
N LEU A 9 -17.30 -14.17 13.11
CA LEU A 9 -17.61 -14.67 11.79
C LEU A 9 -17.62 -13.51 10.78
N LEU A 10 -16.79 -13.62 9.74
CA LEU A 10 -16.89 -12.84 8.51
C LEU A 10 -18.25 -13.16 7.83
N ALA A 11 -19.11 -12.16 7.67
CA ALA A 11 -20.27 -12.27 6.79
C ALA A 11 -19.84 -11.90 5.36
N ILE A 12 -19.80 -12.91 4.50
CA ILE A 12 -19.75 -12.75 3.04
C ILE A 12 -21.19 -12.43 2.61
N ALA A 13 -21.43 -11.19 2.21
CA ALA A 13 -22.68 -10.82 1.54
C ALA A 13 -22.59 -11.26 0.07
N CYS A 14 -23.24 -12.37 -0.27
CA CYS A 14 -23.66 -12.65 -1.64
C CYS A 14 -24.89 -11.79 -1.92
N GLY A 15 -24.77 -10.84 -2.84
CA GLY A 15 -25.90 -10.13 -3.43
C GLY A 15 -26.35 -10.88 -4.68
N ASP A 16 -27.49 -11.54 -4.59
CA ASP A 16 -28.28 -12.03 -5.73
C ASP A 16 -29.15 -10.88 -6.24
N ASP A 17 -28.87 -10.37 -7.45
CA ASP A 17 -29.75 -9.46 -8.18
C ASP A 17 -30.16 -10.11 -9.52
N ASP A 18 -31.21 -10.93 -9.45
CA ASP A 18 -32.00 -11.38 -10.60
C ASP A 18 -33.17 -10.42 -10.83
N ARG A 19 -33.10 -9.58 -11.88
CA ARG A 19 -34.22 -9.34 -12.83
C ARG A 19 -33.89 -8.38 -13.98
N ALA A 20 -34.00 -8.91 -15.19
CA ALA A 20 -34.02 -8.20 -16.47
C ALA A 20 -35.29 -7.32 -16.66
N PRO A 21 -35.33 -6.45 -17.70
CA PRO A 21 -35.81 -6.97 -18.99
C PRO A 21 -35.09 -6.45 -20.25
N LEU A 22 -35.23 -7.29 -21.27
CA LEU A 22 -35.00 -7.13 -22.71
C LEU A 22 -35.18 -5.71 -23.27
N VAL A 23 -34.16 -5.22 -24.00
CA VAL A 23 -34.31 -4.19 -25.03
C VAL A 23 -33.60 -4.64 -26.30
N ASP A 24 -34.47 -4.97 -27.26
CA ASP A 24 -34.48 -4.80 -28.71
C ASP A 24 -33.21 -4.50 -29.52
N GLY A 25 -33.19 -5.10 -30.71
CA GLY A 25 -32.11 -5.14 -31.66
C GLY A 25 -31.78 -3.81 -32.33
N GLY A 26 -30.48 -3.61 -32.56
CA GLY A 26 -29.94 -2.54 -33.39
C GLY A 26 -28.78 -3.07 -34.22
N SER A 27 -29.06 -3.39 -35.48
CA SER A 27 -28.13 -3.85 -36.49
C SER A 27 -26.98 -2.85 -36.72
N PHE A 28 -25.74 -3.32 -36.69
CA PHE A 28 -24.59 -2.54 -37.18
C PHE A 28 -24.40 -2.79 -38.68
N PRO A 29 -24.43 -1.77 -39.54
CA PRO A 29 -24.04 -1.92 -40.93
C PRO A 29 -22.52 -2.08 -41.04
N SER A 30 -22.11 -3.21 -41.60
CA SER A 30 -20.82 -3.37 -42.28
C SER A 30 -20.89 -2.58 -43.58
N ASP A 31 -20.18 -1.46 -43.67
CA ASP A 31 -19.89 -0.83 -44.95
C ASP A 31 -18.39 -0.68 -45.17
N ALA A 32 -17.99 -1.22 -46.32
CA ALA A 32 -16.68 -1.22 -46.89
C ALA A 32 -16.50 -0.02 -47.83
N GLY A 33 -15.25 0.39 -48.02
CA GLY A 33 -14.79 1.33 -49.05
C GLY A 33 -13.98 2.48 -48.44
N GLU A 34 -12.87 2.96 -48.97
CA GLU A 34 -12.13 2.66 -50.20
C GLU A 34 -10.72 3.30 -50.08
N ARG A 35 -9.76 2.70 -50.80
CA ARG A 35 -8.34 3.03 -51.11
C ARG A 35 -7.81 4.45 -50.85
N VAL A 36 -6.49 4.52 -50.53
CA VAL A 36 -5.45 5.23 -51.34
C VAL A 36 -4.07 4.55 -51.19
N ASP A 37 -3.43 4.32 -52.35
CA ASP A 37 -2.04 3.89 -52.56
C ASP A 37 -1.00 4.96 -52.19
N GLY A 38 0.19 4.53 -51.78
CA GLY A 38 1.43 5.25 -52.11
C GLY A 38 2.36 5.55 -50.94
N GLY A 39 3.53 4.93 -50.91
CA GLY A 39 4.63 5.36 -50.04
C GLY A 39 5.72 4.32 -49.85
N THR A 40 6.56 4.14 -50.87
CA THR A 40 7.86 3.47 -50.78
C THR A 40 8.70 4.11 -49.67
N PHE A 41 9.15 3.32 -48.69
CA PHE A 41 10.21 3.74 -47.77
C PHE A 41 11.44 2.86 -47.96
N ASP A 42 12.55 3.56 -48.08
CA ASP A 42 13.88 3.14 -48.48
C ASP A 42 14.50 2.16 -47.46
N ALA A 43 15.05 1.06 -47.98
CA ALA A 43 15.82 0.10 -47.20
C ALA A 43 17.26 0.60 -47.03
N GLY A 44 17.48 1.40 -45.99
CA GLY A 44 18.81 1.86 -45.57
C GLY A 44 19.51 0.86 -44.64
N THR A 45 20.45 0.11 -45.20
CA THR A 45 21.66 -0.56 -44.66
C THR A 45 21.86 -0.73 -43.14
N PRO A 46 22.15 -1.95 -42.64
CA PRO A 46 22.57 -2.18 -41.26
C PRO A 46 24.04 -1.77 -41.07
N SER A 47 24.29 -0.76 -40.25
CA SER A 47 25.64 -0.45 -39.77
C SER A 47 25.78 -0.93 -38.34
N GLY A 48 26.65 -1.90 -38.14
CA GLY A 48 27.09 -2.36 -36.83
C GLY A 48 27.76 -1.24 -36.05
N GLY A 49 27.47 -1.19 -34.76
CA GLY A 49 28.11 -0.34 -33.78
C GLY A 49 28.22 -1.11 -32.47
N ASP A 50 29.45 -1.31 -32.05
CA ASP A 50 29.90 -2.16 -30.96
C ASP A 50 29.40 -1.75 -29.58
N GLY A 51 29.21 -2.75 -28.71
CA GLY A 51 29.77 -2.70 -27.36
C GLY A 51 29.23 -1.66 -26.39
N GLY A 52 27.92 -1.47 -26.30
CA GLY A 52 27.29 -0.95 -25.09
C GLY A 52 27.01 -2.11 -24.14
N ALA A 53 27.68 -2.14 -22.98
CA ALA A 53 27.31 -3.02 -21.87
C ALA A 53 25.78 -2.97 -21.63
N PRO A 54 25.13 -4.04 -21.12
CA PRO A 54 23.77 -3.92 -20.66
C PRO A 54 23.79 -2.89 -19.54
N GLY A 55 23.45 -1.64 -19.86
CA GLY A 55 22.87 -0.74 -18.89
C GLY A 55 21.65 -1.52 -18.43
N SER A 56 21.77 -2.16 -17.28
CA SER A 56 20.62 -2.64 -16.54
C SER A 56 19.64 -1.49 -16.58
N ASP A 57 18.48 -1.71 -17.20
CA ASP A 57 17.28 -0.97 -16.87
C ASP A 57 17.12 -1.15 -15.36
N ALA A 58 17.84 -0.34 -14.58
CA ALA A 58 17.50 -0.02 -13.22
C ALA A 58 16.24 0.82 -13.35
N GLY A 59 15.15 0.15 -13.75
CA GLY A 59 13.82 0.71 -13.79
C GLY A 59 13.66 1.45 -12.48
N MET A 60 13.34 2.74 -12.58
CA MET A 60 13.26 3.61 -11.41
C MET A 60 12.48 2.87 -10.33
N SER A 61 13.08 2.70 -9.15
CA SER A 61 12.38 2.00 -8.08
C SER A 61 11.09 2.76 -7.81
N ASN A 62 9.95 2.08 -7.88
CA ASN A 62 8.65 2.70 -7.65
C ASN A 62 8.46 3.15 -6.18
N ALA A 63 9.48 2.91 -5.33
CA ALA A 63 9.56 3.40 -3.97
C ALA A 63 10.99 3.79 -3.56
N ARG A 64 11.09 4.68 -2.58
CA ARG A 64 12.28 4.94 -1.76
C ARG A 64 11.88 4.75 -0.30
N VAL A 65 12.58 3.85 0.39
CA VAL A 65 12.28 3.46 1.78
C VAL A 65 13.48 3.80 2.66
N ASP A 66 13.49 5.03 3.19
CA ASP A 66 14.51 5.52 4.11
C ASP A 66 13.97 5.44 5.55
N LEU A 67 13.62 4.23 6.01
CA LEU A 67 13.02 3.99 7.32
C LEU A 67 13.99 3.26 8.25
N THR A 68 13.96 3.64 9.52
CA THR A 68 14.68 3.00 10.62
C THR A 68 13.67 2.41 11.60
N PHE A 69 14.00 1.23 12.14
CA PHE A 69 13.10 0.45 12.97
C PHE A 69 13.79 0.03 14.26
N SER A 70 13.06 0.06 15.38
CA SER A 70 13.51 -0.55 16.64
C SER A 70 12.37 -1.27 17.35
N GLY A 71 12.67 -2.43 17.95
CA GLY A 71 11.65 -3.34 18.51
C GLY A 71 10.95 -4.23 17.47
N CYS A 72 11.24 -4.00 16.20
CA CYS A 72 10.86 -4.76 15.01
C CYS A 72 12.03 -4.70 14.02
N SER A 73 12.12 -5.64 13.07
CA SER A 73 13.26 -5.69 12.13
C SER A 73 12.83 -6.02 10.69
N PRO A 74 11.93 -5.23 10.08
CA PRO A 74 11.66 -5.36 8.65
C PRO A 74 12.90 -4.91 7.85
N SER A 75 13.18 -5.58 6.72
CA SER A 75 14.23 -5.16 5.78
C SER A 75 13.62 -4.85 4.41
N PHE A 76 14.09 -3.74 3.82
CA PHE A 76 13.71 -3.22 2.51
C PHE A 76 14.92 -3.15 1.56
N ASP A 77 15.97 -3.93 1.83
CA ASP A 77 17.24 -3.89 1.08
C ASP A 77 17.17 -4.65 -0.26
N GLU A 78 16.09 -5.39 -0.49
CA GLU A 78 15.89 -6.23 -1.67
C GLU A 78 14.72 -5.77 -2.55
N ASN A 79 13.99 -6.70 -3.16
CA ASN A 79 12.94 -6.40 -4.13
C ASN A 79 11.74 -5.73 -3.46
N VAL A 80 11.67 -4.41 -3.56
CA VAL A 80 10.55 -3.59 -3.08
C VAL A 80 9.46 -3.50 -4.16
N VAL A 81 8.23 -3.82 -3.76
CA VAL A 81 7.03 -3.79 -4.60
C VAL A 81 6.00 -2.88 -3.94
N VAL A 82 5.43 -1.98 -4.73
CA VAL A 82 4.31 -1.11 -4.33
C VAL A 82 3.01 -1.64 -4.92
N VAL A 83 2.05 -1.91 -4.04
CA VAL A 83 0.75 -2.48 -4.40
C VAL A 83 -0.37 -1.62 -3.84
N ARG A 84 -1.37 -1.34 -4.67
CA ARG A 84 -2.67 -0.83 -4.21
C ARG A 84 -3.52 -1.99 -3.72
N ASN A 85 -3.97 -1.94 -2.48
CA ASN A 85 -4.76 -2.98 -1.85
C ASN A 85 -6.08 -2.40 -1.33
N GLY A 86 -7.10 -2.41 -2.19
CA GLY A 86 -8.44 -1.87 -1.92
C GLY A 86 -8.37 -0.43 -1.40
N GLU A 87 -8.50 -0.30 -0.08
CA GLU A 87 -8.49 0.96 0.67
C GLU A 87 -7.09 1.39 1.17
N SER A 88 -6.01 0.77 0.69
CA SER A 88 -4.65 1.03 1.19
C SER A 88 -3.57 0.94 0.12
N VAL A 89 -2.39 1.48 0.43
CA VAL A 89 -1.15 1.25 -0.31
C VAL A 89 -0.21 0.43 0.57
N ALA A 90 0.36 -0.62 0.01
CA ALA A 90 1.35 -1.48 0.66
C ALA A 90 2.69 -1.41 -0.08
N VAL A 91 3.76 -1.17 0.66
CA VAL A 91 5.14 -1.22 0.19
C VAL A 91 5.79 -2.42 0.84
N SER A 92 6.06 -3.45 0.05
CA SER A 92 6.52 -4.75 0.55
C SER A 92 7.87 -5.11 -0.03
N ALA A 93 8.75 -5.67 0.77
CA ALA A 93 10.03 -6.21 0.38
C ALA A 93 10.02 -7.73 0.51
N THR A 94 10.63 -8.40 -0.45
CA THR A 94 10.72 -9.87 -0.48
C THR A 94 12.13 -10.35 -0.77
N SER A 95 12.50 -11.44 -0.10
CA SER A 95 13.78 -12.14 -0.26
C SER A 95 13.54 -13.64 -0.18
N GLY A 96 14.17 -14.42 -1.07
CA GLY A 96 14.12 -15.89 -1.00
C GLY A 96 12.71 -16.50 -1.00
N GLY A 97 11.71 -15.80 -1.56
CA GLY A 97 10.31 -16.23 -1.57
C GLY A 97 9.49 -15.88 -0.32
N GLY A 98 10.07 -15.15 0.65
CA GLY A 98 9.41 -14.68 1.85
C GLY A 98 9.28 -13.15 1.93
N LEU A 99 8.35 -12.68 2.75
CA LEU A 99 8.21 -11.26 3.10
C LEU A 99 9.28 -10.88 4.13
N THR A 100 10.17 -9.95 3.79
CA THR A 100 11.19 -9.42 4.71
C THR A 100 10.74 -8.15 5.43
N GLY A 101 9.76 -7.44 4.87
CA GLY A 101 9.18 -6.25 5.48
C GLY A 101 8.00 -5.75 4.66
N SER A 102 7.01 -5.17 5.31
CA SER A 102 5.94 -4.43 4.63
C SER A 102 5.51 -3.24 5.46
N VAL A 103 5.26 -2.12 4.80
CA VAL A 103 4.53 -0.98 5.36
C VAL A 103 3.22 -0.85 4.60
N GLN A 104 2.10 -0.88 5.31
CA GLN A 104 0.77 -0.65 4.75
C GLN A 104 0.17 0.60 5.36
N VAL A 105 -0.35 1.48 4.50
CA VAL A 105 -0.98 2.74 4.91
C VAL A 105 -2.34 2.92 4.24
N ALA A 106 -3.32 3.40 5.02
CA ALA A 106 -4.63 3.86 4.54
C ALA A 106 -4.91 5.21 5.19
N LEU A 107 -4.78 6.29 4.42
CA LEU A 107 -4.77 7.67 4.93
C LEU A 107 -5.78 8.57 4.19
N ASP A 108 -6.86 7.98 3.68
CA ASP A 108 -7.84 8.70 2.86
C ASP A 108 -8.38 9.94 3.57
N GLY A 109 -8.29 11.10 2.90
CA GLY A 109 -8.73 12.39 3.45
C GLY A 109 -7.77 13.06 4.44
N LEU A 110 -6.61 12.45 4.74
CA LEU A 110 -5.61 13.03 5.65
C LEU A 110 -4.46 13.68 4.89
N SER A 111 -3.93 14.76 5.46
CA SER A 111 -2.79 15.51 4.92
C SER A 111 -2.05 16.26 6.02
N GLY A 112 -0.86 16.76 5.74
CA GLY A 112 -0.09 17.56 6.69
C GLY A 112 0.41 16.75 7.88
N THR A 113 0.56 17.39 9.04
CA THR A 113 1.15 16.76 10.23
C THR A 113 0.07 16.17 11.13
N GLN A 114 0.14 14.85 11.35
CA GLN A 114 -0.81 14.09 12.16
C GLN A 114 -0.11 13.53 13.40
N MET A 115 -0.66 13.81 14.58
CA MET A 115 -0.20 13.19 15.82
C MET A 115 -0.81 11.80 15.95
N LEU A 116 0.02 10.78 16.09
CA LEU A 116 -0.43 9.39 16.18
C LEU A 116 -0.89 9.08 17.60
N SER A 117 -2.03 8.40 17.69
CA SER A 117 -2.58 7.83 18.93
C SER A 117 -3.63 6.78 18.57
N SER A 118 -3.97 5.91 19.52
CA SER A 118 -5.10 4.99 19.40
C SER A 118 -6.40 5.74 19.17
N ARG A 119 -6.56 6.92 19.79
CA ARG A 119 -7.73 7.77 19.57
C ARG A 119 -7.76 8.34 18.15
N HIS A 120 -6.64 8.86 17.65
CA HIS A 120 -6.53 9.31 16.26
C HIS A 120 -6.93 8.21 15.27
N ARG A 121 -6.47 6.96 15.47
CA ARG A 121 -6.85 5.80 14.66
C ARG A 121 -8.36 5.59 14.60
N VAL A 122 -9.04 5.69 15.74
CA VAL A 122 -10.51 5.51 15.82
C VAL A 122 -11.25 6.69 15.19
N ASP A 123 -10.81 7.91 15.46
CA ASP A 123 -11.51 9.12 15.03
C ASP A 123 -11.36 9.37 13.50
N THR A 124 -10.24 8.95 12.90
CA THR A 124 -9.94 9.20 11.48
C THR A 124 -10.07 7.99 10.57
N GLY A 125 -10.01 6.77 11.11
CA GLY A 125 -9.89 5.56 10.29
C GLY A 125 -8.52 5.38 9.63
N ALA A 126 -7.49 6.17 9.98
CA ALA A 126 -6.13 6.05 9.44
C ALA A 126 -5.47 4.72 9.81
N VAL A 127 -5.05 3.89 8.85
CA VAL A 127 -4.31 2.65 9.12
C VAL A 127 -2.83 2.87 8.87
N ILE A 128 -1.99 2.45 9.81
CA ILE A 128 -0.54 2.33 9.61
C ILE A 128 -0.13 0.98 10.18
N ASN A 129 0.37 0.09 9.33
CA ASN A 129 0.88 -1.20 9.74
C ASN A 129 2.33 -1.39 9.28
N VAL A 130 3.14 -1.97 10.15
CA VAL A 130 4.44 -2.57 9.82
C VAL A 130 4.32 -4.08 10.00
N ILE A 131 4.75 -4.85 9.00
CA ILE A 131 4.58 -6.30 8.96
C ILE A 131 5.93 -6.97 8.72
N VAL A 132 6.34 -7.84 9.64
CA VAL A 132 7.50 -8.73 9.52
C VAL A 132 7.33 -9.90 10.49
N GLY A 133 6.90 -11.06 9.99
CA GLY A 133 6.52 -12.24 10.80
C GLY A 133 5.26 -12.05 11.67
N THR A 134 4.97 -10.83 12.10
CA THR A 134 3.79 -10.37 12.83
C THR A 134 3.50 -8.91 12.44
N THR A 135 2.50 -8.28 13.05
CA THR A 135 2.01 -6.94 12.68
C THR A 135 2.10 -5.99 13.85
N TRP A 136 2.63 -4.78 13.62
CA TRP A 136 2.52 -3.64 14.52
C TRP A 136 1.63 -2.59 13.87
N THR A 137 0.68 -2.05 14.63
CA THR A 137 -0.32 -1.12 14.13
C THR A 137 -0.43 0.13 15.00
N ASN A 138 -1.05 1.20 14.49
CA ASN A 138 -1.32 2.44 15.20
C ASN A 138 -2.56 2.34 16.12
N LEU A 139 -2.79 1.18 16.74
CA LEU A 139 -3.86 0.94 17.71
C LEU A 139 -3.32 0.11 18.88
N ALA A 140 -3.61 0.55 20.10
CA ALA A 140 -3.24 -0.20 21.28
C ALA A 140 -3.92 -1.58 21.31
N ARG A 141 -3.18 -2.58 21.79
CA ARG A 141 -3.65 -3.96 22.02
C ARG A 141 -4.90 -3.99 22.90
N ASP A 142 -4.90 -3.22 23.98
CA ASP A 142 -6.05 -3.06 24.88
C ASP A 142 -6.58 -1.63 24.78
N SER A 143 -7.24 -1.34 23.66
CA SER A 143 -7.68 0.01 23.32
C SER A 143 -8.82 0.52 24.20
N GLY A 144 -9.61 -0.35 24.84
CA GLY A 144 -10.75 0.06 25.68
C GLY A 144 -10.33 0.98 26.85
N PRO A 145 -9.41 0.55 27.73
CA PRO A 145 -8.85 1.39 28.79
C PRO A 145 -8.10 2.61 28.26
N VAL A 146 -7.40 2.51 27.13
CA VAL A 146 -6.67 3.65 26.53
C VAL A 146 -7.65 4.73 26.06
N LEU A 147 -8.67 4.35 25.29
CA LEU A 147 -9.65 5.27 24.71
C LEU A 147 -10.56 5.93 25.77
N SER A 148 -10.72 5.28 26.91
CA SER A 148 -11.47 5.81 28.07
C SER A 148 -10.59 6.59 29.06
N GLY A 149 -9.27 6.69 28.82
CA GLY A 149 -8.33 7.38 29.70
C GLY A 149 -7.96 6.60 30.98
N GLY A 150 -8.37 5.33 31.08
CA GLY A 150 -8.01 4.43 32.18
C GLY A 150 -6.61 3.83 32.07
N ALA A 151 -5.94 3.97 30.93
CA ALA A 151 -4.56 3.54 30.69
C ALA A 151 -3.81 4.52 29.77
N PRO A 152 -2.48 4.63 29.89
CA PRO A 152 -1.68 5.43 28.94
C PRO A 152 -1.71 4.81 27.54
N ASP A 153 -1.73 5.66 26.51
CA ASP A 153 -1.66 5.23 25.12
C ASP A 153 -0.21 4.85 24.74
N PRO A 154 0.07 3.60 24.34
CA PRO A 154 1.39 3.21 23.86
C PRO A 154 1.67 3.70 22.43
N ILE A 155 0.66 4.15 21.69
CA ILE A 155 0.80 4.69 20.34
C ILE A 155 1.17 6.17 20.43
N GLY A 156 2.14 6.60 19.63
CA GLY A 156 2.65 7.97 19.68
C GLY A 156 3.50 8.37 18.50
N GLY A 157 4.08 9.56 18.60
CA GLY A 157 4.87 10.18 17.54
C GLY A 157 4.03 10.94 16.53
N THR A 158 4.65 11.28 15.40
CA THR A 158 4.03 12.12 14.37
C THR A 158 4.23 11.51 12.99
N LEU A 159 3.21 11.61 12.16
CA LEU A 159 3.25 11.30 10.74
C LEU A 159 3.05 12.59 9.95
N ARG A 160 4.04 12.99 9.15
CA ARG A 160 3.88 14.04 8.15
C ARG A 160 3.46 13.41 6.83
N ILE A 161 2.34 13.85 6.29
CA ILE A 161 1.76 13.40 5.03
C ILE A 161 1.97 14.51 4.01
N ASP A 162 3.02 14.38 3.21
CA ASP A 162 3.35 15.33 2.14
C ASP A 162 2.54 15.00 0.87
N ALA A 163 2.31 13.71 0.60
CA ALA A 163 1.42 13.23 -0.46
C ALA A 163 0.79 11.88 -0.11
N TYR A 164 -0.48 11.71 -0.45
CA TYR A 164 -1.16 10.40 -0.42
C TYR A 164 -2.23 10.36 -1.51
N ASP A 165 -2.00 9.55 -2.54
CA ASP A 165 -2.97 9.20 -3.57
C ASP A 165 -3.03 7.68 -3.66
N ARG A 166 -4.10 7.12 -3.08
CA ARG A 166 -4.36 5.69 -3.08
C ARG A 166 -4.54 5.13 -4.49
N ALA A 167 -5.23 5.86 -5.38
CA ALA A 167 -5.55 5.37 -6.72
C ALA A 167 -4.28 5.23 -7.57
N ALA A 168 -3.39 6.22 -7.46
CA ALA A 168 -2.08 6.24 -8.13
C ALA A 168 -0.99 5.47 -7.37
N ALA A 169 -1.27 4.96 -6.16
CA ALA A 169 -0.27 4.37 -5.26
C ALA A 169 0.92 5.30 -4.98
N ILE A 170 0.65 6.60 -4.83
CA ILE A 170 1.63 7.63 -4.47
C ILE A 170 1.53 7.89 -2.97
N VAL A 171 2.69 7.85 -2.31
CA VAL A 171 2.85 8.01 -0.86
C VAL A 171 4.10 8.86 -0.67
N ASP A 172 4.03 9.91 0.14
CA ASP A 172 5.19 10.64 0.62
C ASP A 172 4.96 10.98 2.09
N LEU A 173 5.59 10.19 2.95
CA LEU A 173 5.38 10.19 4.38
C LEU A 173 6.69 10.35 5.12
N THR A 174 6.68 11.13 6.20
CA THR A 174 7.79 11.17 7.17
C THR A 174 7.28 10.76 8.54
N PHE A 175 7.87 9.71 9.10
CA PHE A 175 7.64 9.25 10.47
C PHE A 175 8.64 9.93 11.40
N VAL A 176 8.14 10.49 12.51
CA VAL A 176 8.95 11.15 13.54
C VAL A 176 8.57 10.57 14.90
N GLY A 177 9.44 9.71 15.44
CA GLY A 177 9.26 8.98 16.69
C GLY A 177 7.99 8.14 16.70
N ALA A 178 7.53 7.64 15.54
CA ALA A 178 6.27 6.93 15.45
C ALA A 178 6.35 5.61 16.22
N THR A 179 5.37 5.36 17.08
CA THR A 179 5.34 4.18 17.94
C THR A 179 4.10 3.37 17.62
N LEU A 180 4.30 2.13 17.18
CA LEU A 180 3.25 1.17 16.81
C LEU A 180 3.26 0.00 17.78
N GLN A 181 2.12 -0.65 18.00
CA GLN A 181 2.01 -1.78 18.91
C GLN A 181 1.54 -3.04 18.20
N ASN A 182 2.11 -4.18 18.58
CA ASN A 182 1.63 -5.49 18.17
C ASN A 182 0.39 -5.88 18.99
N PRO A 183 -0.77 -6.10 18.36
CA PRO A 183 -2.00 -6.45 19.07
C PRO A 183 -1.95 -7.85 19.70
N SER A 184 -1.06 -8.74 19.25
CA SER A 184 -0.95 -10.10 19.77
C SER A 184 -0.22 -10.19 21.10
N ASP A 185 0.89 -9.47 21.27
CA ASP A 185 1.76 -9.58 22.45
C ASP A 185 1.98 -8.26 23.20
N GLY A 186 1.64 -7.11 22.61
CA GLY A 186 1.83 -5.78 23.19
C GLY A 186 3.23 -5.19 23.00
N THR A 187 4.14 -5.88 22.28
CA THR A 187 5.45 -5.34 21.93
C THR A 187 5.32 -4.11 21.04
N VAL A 188 6.36 -3.28 21.04
CA VAL A 188 6.36 -1.98 20.38
C VAL A 188 7.38 -1.95 19.26
N CYS A 189 7.00 -1.37 18.13
CA CYS A 189 7.84 -1.09 16.98
C CYS A 189 7.92 0.43 16.81
N ARG A 190 9.12 1.01 16.94
CA ARG A 190 9.35 2.42 16.62
C ARG A 190 9.81 2.56 15.19
N VAL A 191 9.29 3.58 14.52
CA VAL A 191 9.52 3.89 13.12
C VAL A 191 9.92 5.36 12.99
N ASP A 192 11.03 5.59 12.30
CA ASP A 192 11.56 6.93 12.02
C ASP A 192 12.08 6.98 10.58
N GLY A 193 11.87 8.10 9.89
CA GLY A 193 12.42 8.31 8.54
C GLY A 193 11.32 8.56 7.49
N ARG A 194 11.66 8.34 6.20
CA ARG A 194 10.79 8.71 5.08
C ARG A 194 10.42 7.50 4.22
N LEU A 195 9.15 7.45 3.80
CA LEU A 195 8.63 6.50 2.83
C LEU A 195 8.08 7.27 1.64
N GLN A 196 8.60 6.98 0.45
CA GLN A 196 8.11 7.57 -0.80
C GLN A 196 7.75 6.47 -1.80
N THR A 197 6.67 6.67 -2.55
CA THR A 197 6.30 5.85 -3.71
C THR A 197 5.91 6.76 -4.88
N PHE A 198 6.15 6.27 -6.09
CA PHE A 198 5.96 7.02 -7.33
C PHE A 198 4.90 6.40 -8.26
N GLY A 199 4.34 5.27 -7.86
CA GLY A 199 3.37 4.50 -8.63
C GLY A 199 3.32 3.03 -8.19
N PRO A 200 2.39 2.23 -8.76
CA PRO A 200 2.42 0.78 -8.61
C PRO A 200 3.65 0.18 -9.32
N SER A 201 4.08 -1.01 -8.90
CA SER A 201 5.25 -1.69 -9.48
C SER A 201 4.98 -2.67 -10.62
N PHE A 202 3.81 -2.59 -11.25
CA PHE A 202 3.34 -3.54 -12.27
C PHE A 202 2.73 -2.85 -13.49
#